data_AF-A0A1U7PSS9-F1
#
_entry.id   AF-A0A1U7PSS9-F1
#
_cell.length_a   1.000
_cell.length_b   1.000
_cell.length_c   1.000
_cell.angle_alpha   90.00
_cell.angle_beta   90.00
_cell.angle_gamma   90.00
#
_symmetry.space_group_name_H-M   'P 1'
#
loop_
_entity.id
_entity.type
_entity.pdbx_description
1 polymer ?
#
loop_
_entity_poly.entity_id
_entity_poly.type
_entity_poly.pdbx_seq_one_letter_code
_entity_poly.pdbx_strand_id
1 'polypeptide(L)'
;MKKLSNLITIVMIAVTMLQCKKSEATNPATDNSAKTSQKHSEEKENHKHDEKDDLKYVSKEIKVTGDVVTPLTLTVDSLKKMKVVELNDFKIVCQTGLTKDSVESTKGVLLTDILEKAKIA
;
A
#
# COMPACT_ATOMS: atom_id res chain seq x y z
N MET A 1 7.11 -38.29 -38.26
CA MET A 1 5.98 -37.39 -37.94
C MET A 1 6.20 -36.50 -36.70
N LYS A 2 7.45 -36.23 -36.27
CA LYS A 2 7.75 -35.38 -35.08
C LYS A 2 7.95 -33.89 -35.38
N LYS A 3 8.18 -33.50 -36.65
CA LYS A 3 8.42 -32.10 -37.04
C LYS A 3 7.14 -31.32 -37.36
N LEU A 4 6.02 -32.01 -37.61
CA LEU A 4 4.73 -31.37 -37.89
C LEU A 4 3.98 -31.00 -36.61
N SER A 5 4.15 -31.78 -35.53
CA SER A 5 3.55 -31.51 -34.22
C SER A 5 4.03 -30.19 -33.60
N ASN A 6 5.33 -29.86 -33.74
CA ASN A 6 5.90 -28.66 -33.12
C ASN A 6 5.51 -27.36 -33.85
N LEU A 7 5.14 -27.43 -35.13
CA LEU A 7 4.65 -26.27 -35.89
C LEU A 7 3.21 -25.90 -35.49
N ILE A 8 2.38 -26.89 -35.19
CA ILE A 8 0.99 -26.68 -34.76
C ILE A 8 0.93 -26.00 -33.38
N THR A 9 1.88 -26.32 -32.48
CA THR A 9 1.93 -25.72 -31.14
C THR A 9 2.35 -24.25 -31.15
N ILE A 10 3.23 -23.84 -32.06
CA ILE A 10 3.73 -22.45 -32.15
C ILE A 10 2.64 -21.51 -32.74
N VAL A 11 1.81 -22.01 -33.67
CA VAL A 11 0.71 -21.23 -34.25
C VAL A 11 -0.39 -20.92 -33.23
N MET A 12 -0.64 -21.80 -32.26
CA MET A 12 -1.67 -21.59 -31.23
C MET A 12 -1.32 -20.56 -30.16
N ILE A 13 -0.03 -20.28 -29.92
CA ILE A 13 0.42 -19.31 -28.91
C ILE A 13 0.39 -17.87 -29.44
N ALA A 14 0.43 -17.66 -30.76
CA ALA A 14 0.37 -16.32 -31.36
C ALA A 14 -1.05 -15.74 -31.49
N VAL A 15 -2.09 -16.57 -31.38
CA VAL A 15 -3.50 -16.16 -31.58
C VAL A 15 -4.11 -15.51 -30.32
N THR A 16 -3.50 -15.66 -29.14
CA THR A 16 -4.03 -15.08 -27.90
C THR A 16 -3.63 -13.62 -27.66
N MET A 17 -2.73 -13.05 -28.48
CA MET A 17 -2.28 -11.65 -28.35
C MET A 17 -3.00 -10.66 -29.29
N LEU A 18 -4.06 -11.06 -30.01
CA LEU A 18 -4.68 -10.23 -31.07
C LEU A 18 -6.12 -9.76 -30.80
N GLN A 19 -6.54 -9.59 -29.53
CA GLN A 19 -7.87 -9.05 -29.22
C GLN A 19 -7.88 -7.83 -28.28
N CYS A 20 -6.99 -6.87 -28.52
CA CYS A 20 -7.24 -5.47 -28.16
C CYS A 20 -7.53 -4.65 -29.42
N LYS A 21 -8.71 -4.86 -30.02
CA LYS A 21 -9.26 -3.94 -31.02
C LYS A 21 -10.11 -2.88 -30.33
N LYS A 22 -9.58 -1.66 -30.31
CA LYS A 22 -10.31 -0.41 -30.04
C LYS A 22 -11.42 -0.25 -31.10
N SER A 23 -12.64 0.01 -30.65
CA SER A 23 -13.81 0.30 -31.49
C SER A 23 -14.30 1.71 -31.18
N GLU A 24 -14.10 2.64 -32.11
CA GLU A 24 -14.80 3.94 -32.16
C GLU A 24 -16.07 3.77 -33.00
N ALA A 25 -17.23 3.98 -32.40
CA ALA A 25 -18.47 4.38 -33.08
C ALA A 25 -19.43 5.04 -32.08
N THR A 26 -19.91 6.22 -32.46
CA THR A 26 -20.64 7.22 -31.67
C THR A 26 -22.16 7.00 -31.67
N ASN A 27 -22.77 6.88 -30.47
CA ASN A 27 -24.10 7.34 -29.93
C ASN A 27 -25.42 7.14 -30.72
N PRO A 28 -26.64 7.13 -30.09
CA PRO A 28 -26.98 7.55 -28.72
C PRO A 28 -27.93 6.64 -27.88
N ALA A 29 -28.03 6.98 -26.59
CA ALA A 29 -29.11 6.69 -25.62
C ALA A 29 -29.30 5.24 -25.11
N THR A 30 -28.69 4.95 -23.95
CA THR A 30 -29.34 4.43 -22.72
C THR A 30 -28.25 4.36 -21.63
N ASP A 31 -28.13 5.43 -20.84
CA ASP A 31 -27.12 5.53 -19.77
C ASP A 31 -27.56 4.75 -18.52
N ASN A 32 -26.92 3.60 -18.30
CA ASN A 32 -26.71 3.05 -16.96
C ASN A 32 -25.21 2.97 -16.72
N SER A 33 -24.56 4.14 -16.73
CA SER A 33 -23.22 4.30 -16.21
C SER A 33 -23.35 4.44 -14.69
N ALA A 34 -22.78 3.48 -13.95
CA ALA A 34 -22.47 3.68 -12.54
C ALA A 34 -21.38 4.76 -12.46
N LYS A 35 -21.85 6.00 -12.55
CA LYS A 35 -21.12 7.24 -12.39
C LYS A 35 -20.74 7.36 -10.91
N THR A 36 -19.69 6.69 -10.48
CA THR A 36 -18.93 7.18 -9.32
C THR A 36 -18.09 8.34 -9.83
N SER A 37 -18.76 9.49 -10.01
CA SER A 37 -18.10 10.78 -9.99
C SER A 37 -17.50 10.95 -8.60
N GLN A 38 -16.22 10.58 -8.42
CA GLN A 38 -15.42 11.26 -7.42
C GLN A 38 -15.14 12.65 -7.97
N LYS A 39 -16.13 13.53 -7.76
CA LYS A 39 -15.89 14.96 -7.68
C LYS A 39 -14.78 15.09 -6.64
N HIS A 40 -13.59 15.46 -7.08
CA HIS A 40 -12.53 15.95 -6.20
C HIS A 40 -13.12 17.20 -5.55
N SER A 41 -13.75 17.00 -4.41
CA SER A 41 -14.01 18.07 -3.46
C SER A 41 -12.65 18.29 -2.83
N GLU A 42 -12.02 19.42 -3.15
CA GLU A 42 -11.20 20.14 -2.19
C GLU A 42 -12.12 20.55 -1.02
N GLU A 43 -12.68 19.57 -0.31
CA GLU A 43 -13.29 19.79 0.98
C GLU A 43 -12.16 19.65 1.96
N LYS A 44 -11.83 20.75 2.64
CA LYS A 44 -11.37 20.62 4.01
C LYS A 44 -12.47 19.88 4.74
N GLU A 45 -12.40 18.55 4.78
CA GLU A 45 -13.20 17.77 5.70
C GLU A 45 -12.86 18.30 7.09
N ASN A 46 -13.74 19.16 7.61
CA ASN A 46 -13.69 19.66 8.96
C ASN A 46 -14.28 18.56 9.84
N HIS A 47 -13.59 17.41 9.89
CA HIS A 47 -13.85 16.41 10.91
C HIS A 47 -13.47 17.08 12.22
N LYS A 48 -14.48 17.58 12.92
CA LYS A 48 -14.36 18.19 14.24
C LYS A 48 -13.97 17.06 15.20
N HIS A 49 -12.68 16.73 15.25
CA HIS A 49 -12.10 15.83 16.23
C HIS A 49 -12.24 16.51 17.59
N ASP A 50 -13.11 15.96 18.44
CA ASP A 50 -13.11 16.30 19.85
C ASP A 50 -11.85 15.65 20.43
N GLU A 51 -10.94 16.45 21.01
CA GLU A 51 -9.66 15.99 21.54
C GLU A 51 -9.79 14.81 22.52
N LYS A 52 -10.96 14.69 23.18
CA LYS A 52 -11.28 13.55 24.04
C LYS A 52 -11.39 12.22 23.31
N ASP A 53 -11.81 12.22 22.05
CA ASP A 53 -12.03 11.01 21.26
C ASP A 53 -10.72 10.44 20.71
N ASP A 54 -9.69 11.27 20.52
CA ASP A 54 -8.40 10.86 19.95
C ASP A 54 -7.59 9.95 20.90
N LEU A 55 -7.81 10.10 22.21
CA LEU A 55 -7.13 9.31 23.24
C LEU A 55 -7.36 7.80 23.09
N LYS A 56 -8.48 7.38 22.47
CA LYS A 56 -8.79 5.96 22.25
C LYS A 56 -7.87 5.29 21.23
N TYR A 57 -7.19 6.07 20.38
CA TYR A 57 -6.28 5.56 19.36
C TYR A 57 -4.81 5.50 19.82
N VAL A 58 -4.51 5.96 21.04
CA VAL A 58 -3.14 5.90 21.58
C VAL A 58 -2.80 4.47 21.99
N SER A 59 -1.98 3.83 21.16
CA SER A 59 -1.42 2.51 21.45
C SER A 59 -0.30 2.59 22.48
N LYS A 60 -0.30 1.69 23.47
CA LYS A 60 0.71 1.63 24.54
C LYS A 60 1.73 0.50 24.36
N GLU A 61 1.36 -0.50 23.57
CA GLU A 61 2.17 -1.68 23.30
C GLU A 61 2.11 -2.09 21.82
N ILE A 62 3.16 -2.75 21.36
CA ILE A 62 3.27 -3.35 20.02
C ILE A 62 3.70 -4.80 20.21
N LYS A 63 3.11 -5.73 19.45
CA LYS A 63 3.43 -7.16 19.48
C LYS A 63 4.04 -7.60 18.16
N VAL A 64 5.18 -8.29 18.23
CA VAL A 64 5.84 -8.94 17.10
C VAL A 64 5.62 -10.45 17.25
N THR A 65 4.86 -11.02 16.33
CA THR A 65 4.41 -12.43 16.37
C THR A 65 4.41 -13.02 14.96
N GLY A 66 4.14 -14.32 14.82
CA GLY A 66 4.13 -15.03 13.53
C GLY A 66 5.37 -15.90 13.35
N ASP A 67 5.97 -15.86 12.16
CA ASP A 67 7.13 -16.66 11.78
C ASP A 67 8.44 -16.07 12.34
N VAL A 68 8.53 -16.06 13.67
CA VAL A 68 9.66 -15.56 14.44
C VAL A 68 10.01 -16.55 15.53
N VAL A 69 11.29 -16.71 15.79
CA VAL A 69 11.79 -17.62 16.84
C VAL A 69 11.50 -17.04 18.23
N THR A 70 11.49 -15.72 18.38
CA THR A 70 11.28 -15.04 19.66
C THR A 70 10.22 -13.95 19.54
N PRO A 71 8.93 -14.26 19.81
CA PRO A 71 7.88 -13.24 19.86
C PRO A 71 8.19 -12.14 20.89
N LEU A 72 7.90 -10.88 20.54
CA LEU A 72 8.19 -9.72 21.38
C LEU A 72 6.90 -8.95 21.71
N THR A 73 6.82 -8.39 22.92
CA THR A 73 5.86 -7.34 23.28
C THR A 73 6.64 -6.13 23.76
N LEU A 74 6.51 -5.00 23.07
CA LEU A 74 7.27 -3.78 23.31
C LEU A 74 6.35 -2.66 23.78
N THR A 75 6.71 -2.01 24.88
CA THR A 75 6.04 -0.78 25.34
C THR A 75 6.70 0.46 24.73
N VAL A 76 6.03 1.61 24.80
CA VAL A 76 6.60 2.90 24.40
C VAL A 76 7.93 3.18 25.12
N ASP A 77 8.03 2.86 26.41
CA ASP A 77 9.26 3.07 27.18
C ASP A 77 10.40 2.14 26.77
N SER A 78 10.08 0.90 26.37
CA SER A 78 11.08 -0.02 25.81
C SER A 78 11.60 0.49 24.47
N LEU A 79 10.73 0.99 23.59
CA LEU A 79 11.12 1.57 22.30
C LEU A 79 12.03 2.79 22.46
N LYS A 80 11.76 3.67 23.43
CA LYS A 80 12.61 4.84 23.74
C LYS A 80 14.03 4.46 24.21
N LYS A 81 14.20 3.27 24.78
CA LYS A 81 15.51 2.75 25.21
C LYS A 81 16.28 2.06 24.07
N MET A 82 15.63 1.78 22.95
CA MET A 82 16.30 1.28 21.75
C MET A 82 17.00 2.41 21.01
N LYS A 83 17.73 2.07 19.95
CA LYS A 83 18.39 3.05 19.09
C LYS A 83 17.34 3.85 18.31
N VAL A 84 17.07 5.06 18.76
CA VAL A 84 16.19 6.01 18.05
C VAL A 84 16.99 6.69 16.94
N VAL A 85 16.46 6.65 15.73
CA VAL A 85 17.00 7.26 14.51
C VAL A 85 16.07 8.38 14.08
N GLU A 86 16.65 9.48 13.62
CA GLU A 86 15.95 10.60 12.98
C GLU A 86 16.12 10.50 11.46
N LEU A 87 15.02 10.60 10.73
CA LEU A 87 14.97 10.60 9.27
C LEU A 87 14.42 11.94 8.82
N ASN A 88 15.11 12.57 7.88
CA ASN A 88 14.72 13.87 7.34
C ASN A 88 14.18 13.74 5.92
N ASP A 89 13.43 14.74 5.49
CA ASP A 89 12.93 14.90 4.11
C ASP A 89 12.14 13.68 3.59
N PHE A 90 11.28 13.11 4.43
CA PHE A 90 10.52 11.90 4.11
C PHE A 90 9.22 12.25 3.37
N LYS A 91 9.15 11.89 2.08
CA LYS A 91 7.96 12.10 1.25
C LYS A 91 6.96 10.97 1.40
N ILE A 92 5.72 11.30 1.71
CA ILE A 92 4.60 10.36 1.75
C ILE A 92 3.92 10.37 0.40
N VAL A 93 4.19 9.35 -0.41
CA VAL A 93 3.63 9.18 -1.75
C VAL A 93 2.51 8.15 -1.68
N CYS A 94 1.34 8.48 -2.23
CA CYS A 94 0.23 7.54 -2.29
C CYS A 94 0.35 6.62 -3.52
N GLN A 95 -0.49 5.59 -3.59
CA GLN A 95 -0.47 4.61 -4.68
C GLN A 95 -0.60 5.24 -6.08
N THR A 96 -1.26 6.40 -6.21
CA THR A 96 -1.41 7.09 -7.50
C THR A 96 -0.13 7.80 -7.97
N GLY A 97 0.93 7.81 -7.15
CA GLY A 97 2.18 8.51 -7.42
C GLY A 97 2.16 9.99 -7.00
N LEU A 98 1.02 10.50 -6.52
CA LEU A 98 0.94 11.85 -5.97
C LEU A 98 1.59 11.90 -4.59
N THR A 99 2.41 12.94 -4.35
CA THR A 99 2.90 13.22 -3.00
C THR A 99 1.75 13.78 -2.19
N LYS A 100 1.31 13.03 -1.17
CA LYS A 100 0.24 13.44 -0.26
C LYS A 100 0.75 14.40 0.79
N ASP A 101 1.98 14.17 1.26
CA ASP A 101 2.59 14.94 2.34
C ASP A 101 4.12 14.84 2.30
N SER A 102 4.80 15.75 2.98
CA SER A 102 6.26 15.76 3.15
C SER A 102 6.59 16.06 4.60
N VAL A 103 7.32 15.16 5.23
CA VAL A 103 7.73 15.27 6.64
C VAL A 103 9.16 15.78 6.69
N GLU A 104 9.39 16.94 7.30
CA GLU A 104 10.72 17.53 7.44
C GLU A 104 11.65 16.66 8.28
N SER A 105 11.15 16.15 9.42
CA SER A 105 11.85 15.23 10.31
C SER A 105 10.88 14.28 11.02
N THR A 106 11.29 13.02 11.14
CA THR A 106 10.60 12.00 11.95
C THR A 106 11.59 11.17 12.75
N LYS A 107 11.19 10.71 13.94
CA LYS A 107 12.02 9.91 14.84
C LYS A 107 11.36 8.58 15.14
N GLY A 108 12.16 7.52 15.13
CA GLY A 108 11.66 6.17 15.41
C GLY A 108 12.78 5.17 15.61
N VAL A 109 12.38 3.93 15.91
CA VAL A 109 13.29 2.77 15.92
C VAL A 109 13.18 2.08 14.57
N LEU A 110 14.31 1.64 14.01
CA LEU A 110 14.28 0.92 12.74
C LEU A 110 13.56 -0.42 12.92
N LEU A 111 12.67 -0.76 11.98
CA LEU A 111 11.97 -2.03 11.99
C LEU A 111 12.95 -3.21 11.94
N THR A 112 14.05 -3.07 11.20
CA THR A 112 15.13 -4.06 11.15
C THR A 112 15.68 -4.39 12.54
N ASP A 113 15.97 -3.38 13.37
CA ASP A 113 16.49 -3.58 14.73
C ASP A 113 15.49 -4.34 15.64
N ILE A 114 14.19 -4.18 15.38
CA ILE A 114 13.13 -4.91 16.09
C ILE A 114 13.06 -6.37 15.60
N LEU A 115 13.11 -6.59 14.28
CA LEU A 115 12.99 -7.91 13.68
C LEU A 115 14.24 -8.78 13.92
N GLU A 116 15.43 -8.20 13.97
CA GLU A 116 16.66 -8.90 14.36
C GLU A 116 16.56 -9.45 15.79
N LYS A 117 15.97 -8.68 16.72
CA LYS A 117 15.71 -9.15 18.09
C LYS A 117 14.66 -10.25 18.15
N ALA A 118 13.62 -10.16 17.31
CA ALA A 118 12.58 -11.19 17.22
C ALA A 118 13.09 -12.48 16.54
N LYS A 119 14.14 -12.35 15.72
CA LYS A 119 14.74 -13.39 14.87
C LYS A 119 13.69 -14.06 13.98
N ILE A 120 13.62 -13.62 12.74
CA ILE A 120 12.81 -14.27 11.70
C ILE A 120 13.26 -15.73 11.58
N ALA A 121 12.28 -16.65 11.46
CA ALA A 121 12.52 -18.09 11.41
C ALA A 121 13.21 -18.55 10.11
#